data_AF-A0A2N6MNC0-F1
#
_entry.id   AF-A0A2N6MNC0-F1
#
_cell.length_a   1.000
_cell.length_b   1.000
_cell.length_c   1.000
_cell.angle_alpha   90.00
_cell.angle_beta   90.00
_cell.angle_gamma   90.00
#
_symmetry.space_group_name_H-M   'P 1'
#
loop_
_entity.id
_entity.type
_entity.pdbx_description
1 polymer ?
#
loop_
_entity_poly.entity_id
_entity_poly.type
_entity_poly.pdbx_seq_one_letter_code
_entity_poly.pdbx_strand_id
1 'polypeptide(L)'
;MPAFLKALNDRQRIISSYASALVTYLIAALSPVVEWFSLLTWIGFAVTFVLMLNVVRSDAHRVMNDPSDKLDEREIAYRDRAFRWAYIGFASLTSLIAVYWFIAADSERFWLPSTSLQYIASFWLFWFVAYTLPDAVYAFNAPQPIQEKDA
;
A
#
# COMPACT_ATOMS: atom_id res chain seq x y z
N MET A 1 -14.24 0.06 17.66
CA MET A 1 -13.32 -0.77 16.83
C MET A 1 -13.59 -2.23 17.14
N PRO A 2 -13.90 -3.07 16.15
CA PRO A 2 -14.16 -4.48 16.38
C PRO A 2 -12.90 -5.18 16.92
N ALA A 3 -13.08 -6.10 17.86
CA ALA A 3 -12.00 -6.69 18.65
C ALA A 3 -10.90 -7.36 17.79
N PHE A 4 -11.27 -7.92 16.64
CA PHE A 4 -10.33 -8.59 15.76
C PHE A 4 -9.28 -7.64 15.14
N LEU A 5 -9.61 -6.35 14.91
CA LEU A 5 -8.65 -5.40 14.35
C LEU A 5 -7.58 -4.96 15.36
N LYS A 6 -7.88 -5.02 16.67
CA LYS A 6 -6.91 -4.70 17.72
C LYS A 6 -5.86 -5.79 17.87
N ALA A 7 -6.18 -7.02 17.46
CA ALA A 7 -5.26 -8.15 17.52
C ALA A 7 -4.18 -8.14 16.42
N LEU A 8 -4.36 -7.32 15.37
CA LEU A 8 -3.42 -7.27 14.26
C LEU A 8 -2.23 -6.36 14.59
N ASN A 9 -1.02 -6.90 14.40
CA ASN A 9 0.21 -6.10 14.42
C ASN A 9 0.35 -5.23 13.15
N ASP A 10 1.28 -4.30 13.16
CA ASP A 10 1.46 -3.33 12.06
C ASP A 10 1.73 -4.02 10.72
N ARG A 11 2.55 -5.08 10.73
CA ARG A 11 2.85 -5.86 9.52
C ARG A 11 1.60 -6.48 8.92
N GLN A 12 0.72 -7.08 9.73
CA GLN A 12 -0.52 -7.68 9.26
C GLN A 12 -1.49 -6.64 8.69
N ARG A 13 -1.57 -5.45 9.30
CA ARG A 13 -2.39 -4.34 8.78
C ARG A 13 -1.91 -3.90 7.41
N ILE A 14 -0.59 -3.77 7.24
CA ILE A 14 0.01 -3.38 5.96
C ILE A 14 -0.18 -4.48 4.92
N ILE A 15 0.15 -5.73 5.23
CA ILE A 15 -0.03 -6.86 4.30
C ILE A 15 -1.48 -6.97 3.83
N SER A 16 -2.45 -6.89 4.74
CA SER A 16 -3.86 -6.97 4.37
C SER A 16 -4.30 -5.81 3.47
N SER A 17 -3.83 -4.59 3.74
CA SER A 17 -4.13 -3.42 2.90
C SER A 17 -3.53 -3.55 1.48
N TYR A 18 -2.27 -4.00 1.36
CA TYR A 18 -1.60 -4.21 0.07
C TYR A 18 -2.23 -5.37 -0.71
N ALA A 19 -2.55 -6.47 -0.03
CA ALA A 19 -3.24 -7.60 -0.66
C ALA A 19 -4.60 -7.18 -1.19
N SER A 20 -5.38 -6.42 -0.42
CA SER A 20 -6.67 -5.88 -0.86
C SER A 20 -6.54 -4.94 -2.06
N ALA A 21 -5.56 -4.03 -2.03
CA ALA A 21 -5.31 -3.11 -3.15
C ALA A 21 -4.96 -3.88 -4.44
N LEU A 22 -4.08 -4.88 -4.33
CA LEU A 22 -3.69 -5.73 -5.46
C LEU A 22 -4.86 -6.56 -5.99
N VAL A 23 -5.64 -7.20 -5.13
CA VAL A 23 -6.84 -7.96 -5.53
C VAL A 23 -7.84 -7.05 -6.24
N THR A 24 -8.09 -5.85 -5.71
CA THR A 24 -8.97 -4.85 -6.33
C THR A 24 -8.47 -4.46 -7.73
N TYR A 25 -7.16 -4.23 -7.86
CA TYR A 25 -6.54 -3.94 -9.15
C TYR A 25 -6.69 -5.08 -10.15
N LEU A 26 -6.48 -6.33 -9.72
CA LEU A 26 -6.63 -7.50 -10.58
C LEU A 26 -8.08 -7.69 -11.05
N ILE A 27 -9.06 -7.45 -10.18
CA ILE A 27 -10.48 -7.46 -10.57
C ILE A 27 -10.76 -6.36 -11.61
N ALA A 28 -10.23 -5.16 -11.41
CA ALA A 28 -10.35 -4.06 -12.38
C ALA A 28 -9.67 -4.38 -13.72
N ALA A 29 -8.51 -5.02 -13.70
CA ALA A 29 -7.78 -5.43 -14.90
C ALA A 29 -8.60 -6.41 -15.76
N LEU A 30 -9.41 -7.26 -15.12
CA LEU A 30 -10.26 -8.25 -15.77
C LEU A 30 -11.66 -7.71 -16.13
N SER A 31 -12.01 -6.49 -15.75
CA SER A 31 -13.35 -5.94 -15.95
C SER A 31 -13.86 -5.85 -17.40
N PRO A 32 -13.01 -5.68 -18.44
CA PRO A 32 -13.50 -5.68 -19.83
C PRO A 32 -14.07 -7.04 -20.26
N VAL A 33 -13.78 -8.11 -19.53
CA VAL A 33 -14.22 -9.47 -19.86
C VAL A 33 -15.58 -9.78 -19.24
N VAL A 34 -15.94 -9.13 -18.12
CA VAL A 34 -17.08 -9.53 -17.29
C VAL A 34 -17.75 -8.30 -16.66
N GLU A 35 -19.01 -8.03 -17.03
CA GLU A 35 -19.72 -6.81 -16.60
C GLU A 35 -19.85 -6.63 -15.08
N TRP A 36 -20.07 -7.72 -14.32
CA TRP A 36 -20.21 -7.66 -12.86
C TRP A 36 -18.89 -7.39 -12.11
N PHE A 37 -17.75 -7.41 -12.80
CA PHE A 37 -16.46 -7.05 -12.18
C PHE A 37 -16.37 -5.56 -11.87
N SER A 38 -17.16 -4.73 -12.54
CA SER A 38 -17.26 -3.30 -12.23
C SER A 38 -17.73 -3.06 -10.79
N LEU A 39 -18.85 -3.70 -10.39
CA LEU A 39 -19.38 -3.64 -9.02
C LEU A 39 -18.37 -4.19 -8.01
N LEU A 40 -17.75 -5.33 -8.30
CA LEU A 40 -16.73 -5.92 -7.42
C LEU A 40 -15.49 -5.03 -7.27
N THR A 41 -15.10 -4.31 -8.31
CA THR A 41 -14.00 -3.34 -8.25
C THR A 41 -14.33 -2.21 -7.27
N TRP A 42 -15.56 -1.68 -7.30
CA TRP A 42 -16.00 -0.65 -6.35
C TRP A 42 -16.07 -1.16 -4.92
N ILE A 43 -16.55 -2.39 -4.72
CA ILE A 43 -16.52 -3.05 -3.40
C ILE A 43 -15.06 -3.23 -2.94
N GLY A 44 -14.17 -3.65 -3.83
CA GLY A 44 -12.74 -3.79 -3.56
C GLY A 44 -12.09 -2.47 -3.16
N PHE A 45 -12.42 -1.36 -3.82
CA PHE A 45 -11.96 -0.02 -3.41
C PHE A 45 -12.45 0.33 -2.01
N ALA A 46 -13.72 0.06 -1.69
CA ALA A 46 -14.26 0.32 -0.36
C ALA A 46 -13.55 -0.51 0.72
N VAL A 47 -13.30 -1.81 0.47
CA VAL A 47 -12.55 -2.68 1.38
C VAL A 47 -11.11 -2.20 1.55
N THR A 48 -10.43 -1.87 0.45
CA THR A 48 -9.06 -1.35 0.45
C THR A 48 -8.97 -0.05 1.25
N PHE A 49 -9.93 0.86 1.07
CA PHE A 49 -10.00 2.11 1.84
C PHE A 49 -10.19 1.84 3.34
N VAL A 50 -11.09 0.93 3.72
CA VAL A 50 -11.27 0.55 5.13
C VAL A 50 -9.99 -0.03 5.73
N LEU A 51 -9.26 -0.87 4.99
CA LEU A 51 -7.99 -1.43 5.46
C LEU A 51 -6.89 -0.37 5.53
N MET A 52 -6.84 0.59 4.60
CA MET A 52 -5.95 1.74 4.65
C MET A 52 -6.20 2.59 5.92
N LEU A 53 -7.47 2.83 6.29
CA LEU A 53 -7.80 3.51 7.54
C LEU A 53 -7.30 2.78 8.79
N ASN A 54 -7.03 1.47 8.71
CA ASN A 54 -6.39 0.73 9.79
C ASN A 54 -4.87 0.91 9.83
N VAL A 55 -4.22 1.12 8.67
CA VAL A 55 -2.81 1.47 8.58
C VAL A 55 -2.57 2.86 9.17
N VAL A 56 -3.43 3.83 8.91
CA VAL A 56 -3.34 5.19 9.50
C VAL A 56 -3.40 5.17 11.03
N ARG A 57 -3.94 4.11 11.64
CA ARG A 57 -4.01 3.91 13.09
C ARG A 57 -2.89 3.01 13.64
N SER A 58 -1.87 2.71 12.84
CA SER A 58 -0.71 1.91 13.26
C SER A 58 0.33 2.75 13.99
N ASP A 59 1.15 2.10 14.80
CA ASP A 59 2.28 2.77 15.44
C ASP A 59 3.32 3.18 14.40
N ALA A 60 3.50 2.37 13.34
CA ALA A 60 4.28 2.76 12.16
C ALA A 60 3.85 4.12 11.61
N HIS A 61 2.55 4.33 11.39
CA HIS A 61 2.03 5.60 10.88
C HIS A 61 2.22 6.76 11.85
N ARG A 62 2.05 6.51 13.15
CA ARG A 62 2.37 7.49 14.19
C ARG A 62 3.82 7.94 14.08
N VAL A 63 4.77 7.00 14.06
CA VAL A 63 6.21 7.33 13.99
C VAL A 63 6.56 8.08 12.71
N MET A 64 5.93 7.77 11.58
CA MET A 64 6.17 8.49 10.32
C MET A 64 5.73 9.95 10.37
N ASN A 65 4.67 10.29 11.12
CA ASN A 65 4.02 11.60 11.07
C ASN A 65 4.22 12.46 12.33
N ASP A 66 4.60 11.87 13.46
CA ASP A 66 4.87 12.60 14.69
C ASP A 66 6.12 13.48 14.55
N PRO A 67 6.12 14.68 15.16
CA PRO A 67 7.29 15.55 15.18
C PRO A 67 8.43 14.91 15.97
N SER A 68 9.68 15.20 15.56
CA SER A 68 10.88 14.52 16.08
C SER A 68 11.09 14.68 17.59
N ASP A 69 10.53 15.71 18.22
CA ASP A 69 10.59 15.94 19.68
C ASP A 69 9.74 14.94 20.48
N LYS A 70 8.81 14.24 19.82
CA LYS A 70 7.98 13.18 20.42
C LYS A 70 8.49 11.77 20.15
N LEU A 71 9.59 11.64 19.42
CA LEU A 71 10.18 10.36 19.04
C LEU A 71 11.48 10.15 19.78
N ASP A 72 11.76 8.89 20.12
CA ASP A 72 13.07 8.55 20.65
C ASP A 72 14.14 8.53 19.53
N GLU A 73 15.42 8.56 19.91
CA GLU A 73 16.53 8.57 18.93
C GLU A 73 16.53 7.35 18.00
N ARG A 74 16.01 6.20 18.47
CA ARG A 74 15.97 4.96 17.69
C ARG A 74 14.85 5.01 16.65
N GLU A 75 13.66 5.47 17.03
CA GLU A 75 12.50 5.70 16.17
C GLU A 75 12.85 6.68 15.06
N ILE A 76 13.56 7.77 15.37
CA ILE A 76 14.05 8.71 14.36
C ILE A 76 14.98 8.01 13.37
N ALA A 77 15.96 7.23 13.86
CA ALA A 77 16.89 6.51 12.98
C ALA A 77 16.17 5.48 12.08
N TYR A 78 15.16 4.78 12.60
CA TYR A 78 14.34 3.86 11.81
C TYR A 78 13.47 4.60 10.79
N ARG A 79 12.88 5.74 11.16
CA ARG A 79 12.09 6.59 10.27
C ARG A 79 12.92 7.11 9.10
N ASP A 80 14.09 7.66 9.36
CA ASP A 80 14.96 8.20 8.33
C ASP A 80 15.44 7.11 7.36
N ARG A 81 15.78 5.93 7.91
CA ARG A 81 16.11 4.75 7.10
C ARG A 81 14.90 4.31 6.26
N ALA A 82 13.70 4.30 6.84
CA ALA A 82 12.48 3.92 6.14
C ALA A 82 12.18 4.87 4.98
N PHE A 83 12.26 6.20 5.18
CA PHE A 83 12.10 7.18 4.11
C PHE A 83 13.11 6.99 2.99
N ARG A 84 14.40 6.78 3.31
CA ARG A 84 15.43 6.53 2.28
C ARG A 84 15.08 5.31 1.43
N TRP A 85 14.73 4.19 2.05
CA TRP A 85 14.39 2.96 1.33
C TRP A 85 13.08 3.08 0.56
N ALA A 86 12.07 3.72 1.14
CA ALA A 86 10.81 3.99 0.46
C ALA A 86 11.03 4.86 -0.78
N TYR A 87 11.84 5.92 -0.67
CA TYR A 87 12.18 6.77 -1.81
C TYR A 87 12.90 5.99 -2.91
N ILE A 88 13.96 5.24 -2.57
CA ILE A 88 14.71 4.44 -3.54
C ILE A 88 13.81 3.40 -4.20
N GLY A 89 13.00 2.68 -3.40
CA GLY A 89 12.07 1.66 -3.90
C GLY A 89 11.01 2.25 -4.82
N PHE A 90 10.38 3.36 -4.42
CA PHE A 90 9.36 4.04 -5.20
C PHE A 90 9.92 4.61 -6.51
N ALA A 91 11.07 5.27 -6.46
CA ALA A 91 11.73 5.81 -7.66
C ALA A 91 12.12 4.71 -8.64
N SER A 92 12.67 3.59 -8.12
CA SER A 92 13.04 2.42 -8.95
C SER A 92 11.80 1.80 -9.59
N LEU A 93 10.74 1.57 -8.82
CA LEU A 93 9.49 0.99 -9.32
C LEU A 93 8.82 1.90 -10.37
N THR A 94 8.76 3.21 -10.09
CA THR A 94 8.20 4.21 -11.02
C THR A 94 9.00 4.24 -12.32
N SER A 95 10.33 4.17 -12.26
CA SER A 95 11.20 4.11 -13.44
C SER A 95 10.95 2.84 -14.25
N LEU A 96 10.81 1.68 -13.59
CA LEU A 96 10.47 0.42 -14.25
C LEU A 96 9.08 0.47 -14.92
N ILE A 97 8.08 1.07 -14.26
CA ILE A 97 6.75 1.27 -14.83
C ILE A 97 6.82 2.16 -16.07
N ALA A 98 7.59 3.26 -16.02
CA ALA A 98 7.77 4.16 -17.15
C ALA A 98 8.45 3.47 -18.35
N VAL A 99 9.51 2.69 -18.09
CA VAL A 99 10.18 1.88 -19.11
C VAL A 99 9.24 0.83 -19.70
N TYR A 100 8.48 0.13 -18.85
CA TYR A 100 7.46 -0.82 -19.30
C TYR A 100 6.43 -0.16 -20.20
N TRP A 101 5.90 1.00 -19.80
CA TRP A 101 4.94 1.76 -20.59
C TRP A 101 5.49 2.21 -21.94
N PHE A 102 6.74 2.68 -21.97
CA PHE A 102 7.40 3.06 -23.21
C PHE A 102 7.53 1.88 -24.18
N ILE A 103 7.95 0.70 -23.68
CA ILE A 103 8.08 -0.51 -24.51
C ILE A 103 6.70 -1.05 -24.95
N ALA A 104 5.72 -1.00 -24.05
CA ALA A 104 4.38 -1.53 -24.30
C ALA A 104 3.57 -0.65 -25.25
N ALA A 105 3.81 0.65 -25.29
CA ALA A 105 3.07 1.57 -26.16
C ALA A 105 3.18 1.23 -27.66
N ASP A 106 4.32 0.68 -28.08
CA ASP A 106 4.58 0.31 -29.47
C ASP A 106 4.28 -1.16 -29.79
N SER A 107 3.69 -1.91 -28.84
CA SER A 107 3.52 -3.35 -28.96
C SER A 107 2.14 -3.81 -28.51
N GLU A 108 1.40 -4.44 -29.42
CA GLU A 108 0.11 -5.08 -29.12
C GLU A 108 0.24 -6.33 -28.22
N ARG A 109 1.46 -6.77 -27.90
CA ARG A 109 1.71 -7.99 -27.10
C ARG A 109 1.69 -7.75 -25.59
N PHE A 110 1.86 -6.51 -25.16
CA PHE A 110 1.91 -6.17 -23.73
C PHE A 110 0.56 -5.65 -23.26
N TRP A 111 0.20 -5.99 -22.03
CA TRP A 111 -1.03 -5.49 -21.44
C TRP A 111 -0.87 -4.02 -21.06
N LEU A 112 -1.80 -3.18 -21.50
CA LEU A 112 -1.95 -1.80 -21.04
C LEU A 112 -3.41 -1.57 -20.61
N PRO A 113 -3.64 -0.68 -19.63
CA PRO A 113 -4.99 -0.24 -19.33
C PRO A 113 -5.66 0.32 -20.60
N SER A 114 -6.84 -0.17 -20.93
CA SER A 114 -7.62 0.23 -22.11
C SER A 114 -8.97 0.84 -21.76
N THR A 115 -9.40 0.72 -20.49
CA THR A 115 -10.67 1.27 -20.00
C THR A 115 -10.43 2.29 -18.89
N SER A 116 -11.35 3.24 -18.74
CA SER A 116 -11.28 4.25 -17.67
C SER A 116 -11.17 3.61 -16.28
N LEU A 117 -11.84 2.48 -16.04
CA LEU A 117 -11.77 1.77 -14.76
C LEU A 117 -10.36 1.23 -14.48
N GLN A 118 -9.68 0.67 -15.48
CA GLN A 118 -8.31 0.18 -15.32
C GLN A 118 -7.31 1.31 -15.09
N TYR A 119 -7.49 2.46 -15.76
CA TYR A 119 -6.68 3.65 -15.49
C TYR A 119 -6.90 4.16 -14.07
N ILE A 120 -8.16 4.26 -13.63
CA ILE A 120 -8.52 4.66 -12.25
C ILE A 120 -7.90 3.69 -11.23
N ALA A 121 -8.00 2.38 -11.46
CA ALA A 121 -7.40 1.38 -10.57
C ALA A 121 -5.88 1.46 -10.53
N SER A 122 -5.23 1.67 -11.67
CA SER A 122 -3.78 1.86 -11.76
C SER A 122 -3.34 3.10 -10.98
N PHE A 123 -4.04 4.22 -11.17
CA PHE A 123 -3.79 5.47 -10.45
C PHE A 123 -3.92 5.28 -8.94
N TRP A 124 -5.03 4.71 -8.47
CA TRP A 124 -5.26 4.53 -7.03
C TRP A 124 -4.31 3.53 -6.40
N LEU A 125 -3.93 2.46 -7.10
CA LEU A 125 -2.91 1.52 -6.62
C LEU A 125 -1.56 2.22 -6.48
N PHE A 126 -1.14 2.96 -7.50
CA PHE A 126 0.12 3.71 -7.49
C PHE A 126 0.14 4.73 -6.35
N TRP A 127 -0.94 5.51 -6.20
CA TRP A 127 -1.10 6.49 -5.13
C TRP A 127 -1.08 5.83 -3.75
N PHE A 128 -1.82 4.73 -3.57
CA PHE A 128 -1.84 3.97 -2.32
C PHE A 128 -0.44 3.50 -1.92
N VAL A 129 0.31 2.93 -2.87
CA VAL A 129 1.70 2.50 -2.63
C VAL A 129 2.56 3.71 -2.26
N ALA A 130 2.50 4.80 -3.03
CA ALA A 130 3.29 6.01 -2.78
C ALA A 130 3.12 6.53 -1.34
N TYR A 131 1.87 6.58 -0.85
CA TYR A 131 1.53 7.10 0.48
C TYR A 131 1.91 6.17 1.63
N THR A 132 1.82 4.86 1.43
CA THR A 132 1.94 3.88 2.53
C THR A 132 3.28 3.15 2.52
N LEU A 133 4.14 3.39 1.53
CA LEU A 133 5.42 2.71 1.42
C LEU A 133 6.37 3.01 2.59
N PRO A 134 6.50 4.26 3.10
CA PRO A 134 7.30 4.52 4.30
C PRO A 134 6.82 3.73 5.52
N ASP A 135 5.50 3.69 5.75
CA ASP A 135 4.89 2.90 6.83
C ASP A 135 5.20 1.41 6.67
N ALA A 136 5.12 0.89 5.44
CA ALA A 136 5.44 -0.50 5.13
C ALA A 136 6.89 -0.81 5.46
N VAL A 137 7.82 -0.02 4.91
CA VAL A 137 9.25 -0.20 5.17
C VAL A 137 9.55 -0.12 6.67
N TYR A 138 8.94 0.83 7.39
CA TYR A 138 9.13 0.93 8.83
C TYR A 138 8.61 -0.31 9.56
N ALA A 139 7.36 -0.74 9.33
CA ALA A 139 6.77 -1.89 10.03
C ALA A 139 7.55 -3.20 9.84
N PHE A 140 8.20 -3.39 8.69
CA PHE A 140 9.01 -4.57 8.42
C PHE A 140 10.41 -4.50 9.02
N ASN A 141 10.99 -3.31 9.22
CA ASN A 141 12.36 -3.14 9.71
C ASN A 141 12.45 -2.76 11.19
N ALA A 142 11.43 -2.11 11.75
CA ALA A 142 11.39 -1.71 13.14
C ALA A 142 11.07 -2.92 14.05
N PRO A 143 11.62 -2.94 15.28
CA PRO A 143 11.19 -3.90 16.30
C PRO A 143 9.68 -3.71 16.54
N GLN A 144 8.94 -4.83 16.57
CA GLN A 144 7.53 -4.76 16.94
C GLN A 144 7.42 -4.53 18.46
N PRO A 145 6.48 -3.69 18.94
CA PRO A 145 6.20 -3.62 20.37
C PRO A 145 5.88 -5.03 20.87
N ILE A 146 6.47 -5.43 22.00
CA ILE A 146 6.10 -6.70 22.65
C ILE A 146 4.64 -6.54 23.05
N GLN A 147 3.74 -7.28 22.40
CA GLN A 147 2.34 -7.30 22.82
C GLN A 147 2.30 -7.97 24.19
N GLU A 148 1.93 -7.22 25.21
CA GLU A 148 1.79 -7.62 26.61
C GLU A 148 0.57 -8.56 26.78
N LYS A 149 0.54 -9.64 26.00
CA LYS A 149 -0.50 -10.68 26.03
C LYS A 149 -0.10 -11.90 26.84
N ASP A 150 1.15 -11.92 27.33
CA ASP A 150 1.76 -13.02 28.08
C ASP A 150 2.22 -12.60 29.49
N ALA A 151 1.64 -11.53 30.05
CA ALA A 151 1.84 -11.11 31.45
C ALA A 151 0.58 -11.30 32.29
#